data_AF-A0A7S0WI46-F1
#
_entry.id   AF-A0A7S0WI46-F1
#
_cell.length_a   1.000
_cell.length_b   1.000
_cell.length_c   1.000
_cell.angle_alpha   90.00
_cell.angle_beta   90.00
_cell.angle_gamma   90.00
#
_symmetry.space_group_name_H-M   'P 1'
#
loop_
_entity.id
_entity.type
_entity.pdbx_description
1 polymer ?
#
loop_
_entity_poly.entity_id
_entity_poly.type
_entity_poly.pdbx_seq_one_letter_code
_entity_poly.pdbx_strand_id
1 'polypeptide(L)'
;ALSFARKLYDDTKVYSDAKKCTMRGSAPALSNVPQLNSLYDEAYATLERLDSYVKTCETELCACLRAKTIPPARLVQAIAVAKIKAVDTAIELAFRLKQEVGSYALMSATGFDNTDFLQCCKFAEGDSRILSQKLARDCFGAFTKNEQGDTGVQSEIELDLCQRIASIIDEQRAVNPKIGKIEAWDCAWREVYRLAEVICERVMHEHTPSGAHMAARSKL
;
A
#
# COMPACT_ATOMS: atom_id res chain seq x y z
N ALA A 1 0.93 -11.34 -4.65
CA ALA A 1 0.15 -10.24 -5.24
C ALA A 1 0.93 -9.50 -6.32
N LEU A 2 2.08 -8.88 -6.01
CA LEU A 2 2.87 -8.10 -6.97
C LEU A 2 3.28 -8.88 -8.23
N SER A 3 3.77 -10.12 -8.08
CA SER A 3 4.15 -10.96 -9.22
C SER A 3 2.97 -11.25 -10.16
N PHE A 4 1.77 -11.42 -9.60
CA PHE A 4 0.55 -11.60 -10.40
C PHE A 4 0.22 -10.31 -11.16
N ALA A 5 0.22 -9.16 -10.48
CA ALA A 5 -0.06 -7.87 -11.13
C ALA A 5 0.96 -7.57 -12.23
N ARG A 6 2.25 -7.79 -11.99
CA ARG A 6 3.30 -7.62 -13.01
C ARG A 6 3.06 -8.49 -14.23
N LYS A 7 2.81 -9.79 -14.02
CA LYS A 7 2.50 -10.70 -15.12
C LYS A 7 1.26 -10.28 -15.91
N LEU A 8 0.19 -9.88 -15.21
CA LEU A 8 -1.04 -9.41 -15.85
C LEU A 8 -0.76 -8.20 -16.75
N TYR A 9 0.04 -7.24 -16.27
CA TYR A 9 0.45 -6.07 -17.05
C TYR A 9 1.32 -6.46 -18.25
N ASP A 10 2.30 -7.36 -18.07
CA ASP A 10 3.19 -7.82 -19.15
C ASP A 10 2.40 -8.52 -20.27
N ASP A 11 1.54 -9.48 -19.90
CA ASP A 11 0.72 -10.23 -20.86
C ASP A 11 -0.27 -9.29 -21.59
N THR A 12 -0.87 -8.34 -20.86
CA THR A 12 -1.80 -7.36 -21.43
C THR A 12 -1.08 -6.36 -22.32
N LYS A 13 0.15 -5.99 -21.99
CA LYS A 13 0.99 -5.11 -22.80
C LYS A 13 1.26 -5.75 -24.16
N VAL A 14 1.66 -7.02 -24.19
CA VAL A 14 1.83 -7.79 -25.44
C VAL A 14 0.57 -7.76 -26.30
N TYR A 15 -0.61 -7.99 -25.71
CA TYR A 15 -1.88 -7.89 -26.44
C TYR A 15 -2.12 -6.48 -26.99
N SER A 16 -2.00 -5.46 -26.14
CA SER A 16 -2.31 -4.08 -26.50
C SER A 16 -1.33 -3.46 -27.50
N ASP A 17 -0.07 -3.92 -27.52
CA ASP A 17 0.92 -3.56 -28.55
C ASP A 17 0.55 -4.17 -29.91
N ALA A 18 -0.03 -5.37 -29.95
CA ALA A 18 -0.47 -6.03 -31.17
C ALA A 18 -1.84 -5.56 -31.69
N LYS A 19 -2.72 -5.07 -30.80
CA LYS A 19 -4.08 -4.65 -31.15
C LYS A 19 -4.08 -3.29 -31.85
N LYS A 20 -4.52 -3.26 -33.12
CA LYS A 20 -4.66 -2.00 -33.88
C LYS A 20 -5.98 -1.27 -33.59
N CYS A 21 -5.88 -0.03 -33.16
CA CYS A 21 -6.89 1.00 -33.11
C CYS A 21 -6.83 1.85 -34.39
N THR A 22 -7.69 1.53 -35.36
CA THR A 22 -7.73 2.14 -36.70
C THR A 22 -7.90 3.66 -36.71
N MET A 23 -8.49 4.23 -35.66
CA MET A 23 -8.73 5.68 -35.52
C MET A 23 -7.47 6.49 -35.12
N ARG A 24 -6.30 5.86 -34.91
CA ARG A 24 -5.10 6.52 -34.36
C ARG A 24 -3.97 6.80 -35.36
N GLY A 25 -4.23 6.66 -36.65
CA GLY A 25 -3.29 7.05 -37.70
C GLY A 25 -1.91 6.40 -37.54
N SER A 26 -0.86 7.21 -37.30
CA SER A 26 0.54 6.78 -37.25
C SER A 26 0.93 5.97 -36.00
N ALA A 27 0.14 6.00 -34.93
CA ALA A 27 0.38 5.21 -33.71
C ALA A 27 -0.79 4.25 -33.46
N PRO A 28 -0.95 3.21 -34.31
CA PRO A 28 -2.18 2.42 -34.33
C PRO A 28 -2.31 1.47 -33.15
N ALA A 29 -1.26 1.16 -32.39
CA ALA A 29 -1.40 0.21 -31.26
C ALA A 29 -2.32 0.76 -30.15
N LEU A 30 -3.10 -0.13 -29.54
CA LEU A 30 -3.96 0.18 -28.39
C LEU A 30 -3.13 0.69 -27.22
N SER A 31 -1.94 0.12 -26.99
CA SER A 31 -1.01 0.57 -25.94
C SER A 31 -0.53 2.01 -26.07
N ASN A 32 -0.63 2.61 -27.26
CA ASN A 32 -0.26 4.01 -27.49
C ASN A 32 -1.40 4.98 -27.12
N VAL A 33 -2.59 4.47 -26.76
CA VAL A 33 -3.70 5.30 -26.26
C VAL A 33 -3.23 6.02 -25.00
N PRO A 34 -3.35 7.36 -24.89
CA PRO A 34 -2.65 8.13 -23.86
C PRO A 34 -2.91 7.65 -22.43
N GLN A 35 -4.16 7.35 -22.07
CA GLN A 35 -4.49 6.89 -20.73
C GLN A 35 -3.94 5.50 -20.41
N LEU A 36 -3.95 4.57 -21.37
CA LEU A 36 -3.42 3.22 -21.19
C LEU A 36 -1.88 3.24 -21.15
N ASN A 37 -1.26 4.06 -22.00
CA ASN A 37 0.19 4.28 -22.00
C ASN A 37 0.66 4.81 -20.64
N SER A 38 0.02 5.87 -20.15
CA SER A 38 0.30 6.44 -18.83
C SER A 38 0.07 5.44 -17.71
N LEU A 39 -0.95 4.58 -17.82
CA LEU A 39 -1.21 3.53 -16.83
C LEU A 39 -0.10 2.47 -16.80
N TYR A 40 0.48 2.09 -17.95
CA TYR A 40 1.62 1.18 -17.98
C TYR A 40 2.84 1.78 -17.27
N ASP A 41 3.19 3.03 -17.59
CA ASP A 41 4.35 3.71 -17.00
C ASP A 41 4.21 3.83 -15.47
N GLU A 42 3.04 4.29 -15.01
CA GLU A 42 2.73 4.40 -13.58
C GLU A 42 2.79 3.03 -12.88
N ALA A 43 2.17 2.01 -13.48
CA ALA A 43 2.10 0.68 -12.88
C ALA A 43 3.48 0.03 -12.78
N TYR A 44 4.30 0.09 -13.83
CA TYR A 44 5.63 -0.50 -13.80
C TYR A 44 6.53 0.16 -12.75
N ALA A 45 6.54 1.49 -12.69
CA ALA A 45 7.28 2.23 -11.68
C ALA A 45 6.79 1.89 -10.25
N THR A 46 5.47 1.81 -10.06
CA THR A 46 4.87 1.48 -8.76
C THR A 46 5.20 0.05 -8.33
N LEU A 47 5.06 -0.92 -9.24
CA LEU A 47 5.37 -2.33 -8.97
C LEU A 47 6.86 -2.53 -8.69
N GLU A 48 7.76 -1.83 -9.40
CA GLU A 48 9.20 -1.91 -9.15
C GLU A 48 9.59 -1.36 -7.77
N ARG A 49 9.01 -0.22 -7.38
CA ARG A 49 9.21 0.36 -6.05
C ARG A 49 8.73 -0.59 -4.96
N LEU A 50 7.53 -1.16 -5.11
CA LEU A 50 6.98 -2.11 -4.14
C LEU A 50 7.76 -3.44 -4.09
N ASP A 51 8.17 -3.99 -5.23
CA ASP A 51 9.01 -5.19 -5.28
C ASP A 51 10.34 -4.96 -4.55
N SER A 52 10.95 -3.79 -4.72
CA SER A 52 12.21 -3.43 -4.03
C SER A 52 12.02 -3.32 -2.52
N TYR A 53 10.93 -2.70 -2.09
CA TYR A 53 10.56 -2.60 -0.69
C TYR A 53 10.31 -3.96 -0.04
N VAL A 54 9.51 -4.82 -0.69
CA VAL A 54 9.21 -6.18 -0.22
C VAL A 54 10.49 -7.02 -0.11
N LYS A 55 11.36 -6.98 -1.13
CA LYS A 55 12.65 -7.68 -1.09
C LYS A 55 13.55 -7.25 0.06
N THR A 56 13.50 -5.97 0.43
CA THR A 56 14.26 -5.45 1.58
C THR A 56 13.72 -6.06 2.88
N CYS A 57 12.40 -6.05 3.07
CA CYS A 57 11.74 -6.69 4.21
C CYS A 57 12.04 -8.20 4.29
N GLU A 58 11.96 -8.91 3.16
CA GLU A 58 12.28 -10.35 3.06
C GLU A 58 13.73 -10.63 3.43
N THR A 59 14.67 -9.80 2.99
CA THR A 59 16.10 -9.95 3.29
C THR A 59 16.37 -9.79 4.79
N GLU A 60 15.80 -8.75 5.41
CA GLU A 60 15.94 -8.52 6.85
C GLU A 60 15.28 -9.65 7.66
N LEU A 61 14.07 -10.08 7.27
CA LEU A 61 13.39 -11.19 7.92
C LEU A 61 14.20 -12.49 7.81
N CYS A 62 14.74 -12.78 6.62
CA CYS A 62 15.59 -13.94 6.41
C CYS A 62 16.83 -13.91 7.32
N ALA A 63 17.42 -12.74 7.56
CA ALA A 63 18.55 -12.59 8.48
C ALA A 63 18.13 -12.95 9.92
N CYS A 64 16.99 -12.44 10.40
CA CYS A 64 16.44 -12.80 11.71
C CYS A 64 16.18 -14.32 11.83
N LEU A 65 15.53 -14.91 10.83
CA LEU A 65 15.19 -16.34 10.83
C LEU A 65 16.43 -17.24 10.85
N ARG A 66 17.46 -16.91 10.06
CA ARG A 66 18.75 -17.65 10.06
C ARG A 66 19.46 -17.52 11.41
N ALA A 67 19.41 -16.33 12.01
CA ALA A 67 19.97 -16.07 13.33
C ALA A 67 19.11 -16.64 14.48
N LYS A 68 17.92 -17.18 14.20
CA LYS A 68 16.92 -17.62 15.18
C LYS A 68 16.53 -16.53 16.18
N THR A 69 16.46 -15.28 15.72
CA THR A 69 16.06 -14.13 16.53
C THR A 69 14.65 -13.67 16.19
N ILE A 70 14.01 -13.04 17.17
CA ILE A 70 12.69 -12.42 16.97
C ILE A 70 12.90 -11.12 16.16
N PRO A 71 12.14 -10.89 15.06
CA PRO A 71 12.18 -9.63 14.33
C PRO A 71 11.89 -8.43 15.25
N PRO A 72 12.66 -7.32 15.14
CA PRO A 72 12.39 -6.11 15.91
C PRO A 72 11.07 -5.48 15.49
N ALA A 73 10.49 -4.66 16.37
CA ALA A 73 9.18 -4.02 16.14
C ALA A 73 9.11 -3.24 14.82
N ARG A 74 10.18 -2.50 14.46
CA ARG A 74 10.29 -1.81 13.16
C ARG A 74 10.09 -2.74 11.96
N LEU A 75 10.67 -3.95 12.01
CA LEU A 75 10.61 -4.91 10.91
C LEU A 75 9.23 -5.57 10.85
N VAL A 76 8.63 -5.86 11.99
CA VAL A 76 7.23 -6.34 12.05
C VAL A 76 6.28 -5.29 11.46
N GLN A 77 6.49 -4.01 11.76
CA GLN A 77 5.71 -2.91 11.17
C GLN A 77 5.93 -2.83 9.65
N ALA A 78 7.17 -2.90 9.18
CA ALA A 78 7.50 -2.89 7.75
C ALA A 78 6.87 -4.08 7.01
N ILE A 79 6.85 -5.28 7.59
CA ILE A 79 6.18 -6.45 7.01
C ILE A 79 4.66 -6.23 6.90
N ALA A 80 4.03 -5.64 7.91
CA ALA A 80 2.61 -5.31 7.86
C ALA A 80 2.31 -4.28 6.76
N VAL A 81 3.14 -3.25 6.62
CA VAL A 81 3.04 -2.25 5.54
C VAL A 81 3.26 -2.89 4.18
N ALA A 82 4.24 -3.79 4.05
CA ALA A 82 4.51 -4.55 2.83
C ALA A 82 3.26 -5.33 2.40
N LYS A 83 2.62 -6.04 3.33
CA LYS A 83 1.37 -6.75 3.05
C LYS A 83 0.31 -5.78 2.55
N ILE A 84 0.00 -4.72 3.30
CA ILE A 84 -1.09 -3.79 2.97
C ILE A 84 -0.86 -3.19 1.59
N LYS A 85 0.30 -2.55 1.38
CA LYS A 85 0.58 -1.79 0.16
C LYS A 85 0.77 -2.70 -1.05
N ALA A 86 1.46 -3.83 -0.91
CA ALA A 86 1.64 -4.76 -2.03
C ALA A 86 0.31 -5.37 -2.52
N VAL A 87 -0.59 -5.70 -1.60
CA VAL A 87 -1.88 -6.32 -1.95
C VAL A 87 -2.87 -5.29 -2.46
N ASP A 88 -3.08 -4.19 -1.74
CA ASP A 88 -4.09 -3.20 -2.10
C ASP A 88 -3.72 -2.51 -3.43
N THR A 89 -2.43 -2.20 -3.66
CA THR A 89 -1.98 -1.66 -4.96
C THR A 89 -2.10 -2.68 -6.09
N ALA A 90 -1.83 -3.97 -5.86
CA ALA A 90 -2.03 -4.98 -6.89
C ALA A 90 -3.51 -5.11 -7.31
N ILE A 91 -4.44 -5.02 -6.35
CA ILE A 91 -5.89 -5.01 -6.61
C ILE A 91 -6.26 -3.77 -7.42
N GLU A 92 -5.80 -2.59 -7.00
CA GLU A 92 -6.10 -1.33 -7.67
C GLU A 92 -5.60 -1.32 -9.12
N LEU A 93 -4.33 -1.66 -9.33
CA LEU A 93 -3.72 -1.68 -10.66
C LEU A 93 -4.41 -2.71 -11.57
N ALA A 94 -4.68 -3.92 -11.09
CA ALA A 94 -5.40 -4.93 -11.86
C ALA A 94 -6.82 -4.45 -12.24
N PHE A 95 -7.52 -3.78 -11.32
CA PHE A 95 -8.83 -3.22 -11.60
C PHE A 95 -8.78 -2.07 -12.62
N ARG A 96 -7.84 -1.14 -12.49
CA ARG A 96 -7.64 -0.03 -13.44
C ARG A 96 -7.34 -0.56 -14.83
N LEU A 97 -6.41 -1.51 -14.96
CA LEU A 97 -6.08 -2.14 -16.24
C LEU A 97 -7.29 -2.85 -16.86
N LYS A 98 -8.12 -3.50 -16.04
CA LYS A 98 -9.37 -4.16 -16.48
C LYS A 98 -10.30 -3.19 -17.21
N GLN A 99 -10.39 -1.94 -16.75
CA GLN A 99 -11.25 -0.91 -17.35
C GLN A 99 -10.70 -0.40 -18.70
N GLU A 100 -9.39 -0.45 -18.91
CA GLU A 100 -8.75 0.15 -20.10
C GLU A 100 -8.68 -0.79 -21.32
N VAL A 101 -8.81 -2.11 -21.13
CA VAL A 101 -8.59 -3.09 -22.21
C VAL A 101 -9.87 -3.71 -22.78
N GLY A 102 -11.03 -3.23 -22.33
CA GLY A 102 -12.34 -3.57 -22.89
C GLY A 102 -12.64 -5.07 -22.82
N SER A 103 -13.18 -5.64 -23.91
CA SER A 103 -13.59 -7.04 -23.95
C SER A 103 -12.44 -8.04 -23.75
N TYR A 104 -11.18 -7.64 -23.94
CA TYR A 104 -10.02 -8.48 -23.64
C TYR A 104 -10.04 -8.95 -22.18
N ALA A 105 -10.41 -8.07 -21.25
CA ALA A 105 -10.53 -8.39 -19.83
C ALA A 105 -11.65 -9.40 -19.51
N LEU A 106 -12.54 -9.68 -20.45
CA LEU A 106 -13.64 -10.65 -20.31
C LEU A 106 -13.32 -12.00 -20.97
N MET A 107 -12.20 -12.11 -21.68
CA MET A 107 -11.78 -13.34 -22.35
C MET A 107 -11.08 -14.27 -21.36
N SER A 108 -11.28 -15.58 -21.55
CA SER A 108 -10.56 -16.60 -20.78
C SER A 108 -9.05 -16.58 -21.08
N ALA A 109 -8.26 -17.03 -20.12
CA ALA A 109 -6.80 -17.16 -20.24
C ALA A 109 -6.03 -15.86 -20.52
N THR A 110 -6.63 -14.71 -20.18
CA THR A 110 -5.97 -13.39 -20.23
C THR A 110 -5.32 -13.00 -18.90
N GLY A 111 -5.58 -13.76 -17.84
CA GLY A 111 -5.15 -13.48 -16.47
C GLY A 111 -6.20 -12.69 -15.66
N PHE A 112 -7.10 -11.96 -16.32
CA PHE A 112 -8.19 -11.22 -15.64
C PHE A 112 -9.22 -12.16 -14.98
N ASP A 113 -9.35 -13.38 -15.50
CA ASP A 113 -10.15 -14.47 -14.92
C ASP A 113 -9.63 -14.93 -13.55
N ASN A 114 -8.40 -14.58 -13.19
CA ASN A 114 -7.74 -14.97 -11.95
C ASN A 114 -7.61 -13.81 -10.94
N THR A 115 -8.17 -12.63 -11.21
CA THR A 115 -8.01 -11.46 -10.32
C THR A 115 -8.66 -11.63 -8.95
N ASP A 116 -9.64 -12.52 -8.82
CA ASP A 116 -10.34 -12.77 -7.55
C ASP A 116 -9.39 -13.34 -6.47
N PHE A 117 -8.31 -14.01 -6.87
CA PHE A 117 -7.26 -14.44 -5.95
C PHE A 117 -6.62 -13.26 -5.19
N LEU A 118 -6.55 -12.07 -5.80
CA LEU A 118 -6.07 -10.88 -5.11
C LEU A 118 -6.98 -10.47 -3.95
N GLN A 119 -8.29 -10.73 -4.06
CA GLN A 119 -9.21 -10.51 -2.93
C GLN A 119 -8.93 -11.48 -1.80
N CYS A 120 -8.63 -12.75 -2.10
CA CYS A 120 -8.16 -13.69 -1.08
C CYS A 120 -6.90 -13.15 -0.38
N CYS A 121 -5.94 -12.60 -1.11
CA CYS A 121 -4.74 -11.98 -0.53
C CYS A 121 -5.06 -10.78 0.38
N LYS A 122 -6.15 -10.04 0.12
CA LYS A 122 -6.57 -8.90 0.96
C LYS A 122 -6.96 -9.35 2.36
N PHE A 123 -7.58 -10.52 2.49
CA PHE A 123 -8.08 -11.06 3.75
C PHE A 123 -7.11 -12.04 4.43
N ALA A 124 -6.31 -12.77 3.64
CA ALA A 124 -5.33 -13.71 4.16
C ALA A 124 -4.24 -13.01 4.98
N GLU A 125 -3.76 -13.70 6.03
CA GLU A 125 -2.73 -13.20 6.95
C GLU A 125 -3.08 -11.84 7.61
N GLY A 126 -4.39 -11.56 7.71
CA GLY A 126 -4.97 -10.36 8.31
C GLY A 126 -5.53 -9.41 7.27
N ASP A 127 -6.82 -9.06 7.37
CA ASP A 127 -7.48 -8.06 6.50
C ASP A 127 -6.69 -6.74 6.46
N SER A 128 -6.41 -6.21 5.27
CA SER A 128 -5.63 -4.96 5.10
C SER A 128 -6.16 -3.82 5.96
N ARG A 129 -7.49 -3.66 6.09
CA ARG A 129 -8.11 -2.62 6.91
C ARG A 129 -7.88 -2.83 8.40
N ILE A 130 -7.93 -4.08 8.85
CA ILE A 130 -7.67 -4.42 10.25
C ILE A 130 -6.20 -4.22 10.59
N LEU A 131 -5.29 -4.57 9.67
CA LEU A 131 -3.87 -4.29 9.83
C LEU A 131 -3.58 -2.78 9.83
N SER A 132 -4.22 -1.99 8.96
CA SER A 132 -4.13 -0.52 9.00
C SER A 132 -4.58 0.04 10.34
N GLN A 133 -5.72 -0.42 10.87
CA GLN A 133 -6.17 0.00 12.20
C GLN A 133 -5.20 -0.41 13.30
N LYS A 134 -4.57 -1.58 13.19
CA LYS A 134 -3.54 -2.01 14.16
C LYS A 134 -2.33 -1.06 14.12
N LEU A 135 -1.82 -0.70 12.93
CA LEU A 135 -0.73 0.27 12.78
C LEU A 135 -1.05 1.60 13.46
N ALA A 136 -2.24 2.14 13.18
CA ALA A 136 -2.70 3.39 13.78
C ALA A 136 -2.89 3.26 15.30
N ARG A 137 -3.41 2.13 15.79
CA ARG A 137 -3.61 1.87 17.22
C ARG A 137 -2.29 1.77 17.96
N ASP A 138 -1.29 1.10 17.40
CA ASP A 138 0.02 0.95 18.01
C ASP A 138 0.71 2.33 18.13
N CYS A 139 0.64 3.15 17.06
CA CYS A 139 1.15 4.53 17.07
C CYS A 139 0.40 5.43 18.06
N PHE A 140 -0.94 5.42 18.03
CA PHE A 140 -1.77 6.18 18.95
C PHE A 140 -1.58 5.73 20.41
N GLY A 141 -1.40 4.43 20.65
CA GLY A 141 -1.09 3.88 21.96
C GLY A 141 0.20 4.45 22.53
N ALA A 142 1.26 4.49 21.72
CA ALA A 142 2.53 5.11 22.11
C ALA A 142 2.36 6.61 22.38
N PHE A 143 1.61 7.33 21.55
CA PHE A 143 1.26 8.74 21.76
C PHE A 143 0.58 8.97 23.12
N THR A 144 -0.46 8.21 23.45
CA THR A 144 -1.19 8.39 24.72
C THR A 144 -0.35 8.14 25.97
N LYS A 145 0.72 7.36 25.84
CA LYS A 145 1.65 7.05 26.92
C LYS A 145 2.91 7.92 26.92
N ASN A 146 3.06 8.84 25.95
CA ASN A 146 4.30 9.56 25.69
C ASN A 146 5.52 8.63 25.53
N GLU A 147 5.32 7.45 24.94
CA GLU A 147 6.39 6.50 24.65
C GLU A 147 7.11 6.89 23.35
N GLN A 148 8.43 6.99 23.39
CA GLN A 148 9.26 7.07 22.19
C GLN A 148 9.66 5.66 21.78
N GLY A 149 9.41 5.30 20.52
CA GLY A 149 9.77 3.99 19.98
C GLY A 149 9.50 3.89 18.48
N ASP A 150 10.05 2.85 17.85
CA ASP A 150 10.02 2.65 16.40
C ASP A 150 8.61 2.68 15.79
N THR A 151 7.59 2.27 16.55
CA THR A 151 6.19 2.21 16.08
C THR A 151 5.34 3.39 16.56
N GLY A 152 5.92 4.33 17.30
CA GLY A 152 5.25 5.52 17.82
C GLY A 152 5.12 6.64 16.79
N VAL A 153 4.80 7.84 17.27
CA VAL A 153 4.72 9.05 16.44
C VAL A 153 6.12 9.48 16.02
N GLN A 154 6.36 9.60 14.72
CA GLN A 154 7.66 9.90 14.10
C GLN A 154 7.62 11.17 13.22
N SER A 155 6.44 11.77 13.00
CA SER A 155 6.32 12.99 12.20
C SER A 155 5.26 13.96 12.76
N GLU A 156 5.33 15.22 12.34
CA GLU A 156 4.34 16.26 12.69
C GLU A 156 2.93 15.89 12.20
N ILE A 157 2.81 15.25 11.04
CA ILE A 157 1.52 14.81 10.49
C ILE A 157 0.93 13.70 11.35
N GLU A 158 1.74 12.73 11.78
CA GLU A 158 1.29 11.68 12.70
C GLU A 158 0.87 12.27 14.05
N LEU A 159 1.58 13.29 14.55
CA LEU A 159 1.22 13.98 15.78
C LEU A 159 -0.13 14.69 15.67
N ASP A 160 -0.34 15.47 14.59
CA ASP A 160 -1.61 16.16 14.32
C ASP A 160 -2.78 15.16 14.23
N LEU A 161 -2.59 14.04 13.52
CA LEU A 161 -3.62 13.01 13.42
C LEU A 161 -3.91 12.33 14.77
N CYS A 162 -2.89 12.02 15.56
CA CYS A 162 -3.07 11.51 16.92
C CYS A 162 -3.84 12.50 17.81
N GLN A 163 -3.52 13.79 17.74
CA GLN A 163 -4.25 14.83 18.48
C GLN A 163 -5.71 14.94 18.05
N ARG A 164 -6.00 14.87 16.74
CA ARG A 164 -7.38 14.86 16.21
C ARG A 164 -8.16 13.63 16.67
N ILE A 165 -7.55 12.45 16.60
CA ILE A 165 -8.17 11.21 17.10
C ILE A 165 -8.51 11.34 18.59
N ALA A 166 -7.59 11.89 19.39
CA ALA A 166 -7.82 12.13 20.81
C ALA A 166 -8.99 13.11 21.05
N SER A 167 -9.02 14.23 20.33
CA SER A 167 -10.13 15.22 20.42
C SER A 167 -11.48 14.57 20.13
N ILE A 168 -11.59 13.80 19.04
CA ILE A 168 -12.83 13.13 18.66
C ILE A 168 -13.26 12.15 19.76
N ILE A 169 -12.33 11.35 20.28
CA ILE A 169 -12.63 10.39 21.36
C ILE A 169 -13.11 11.10 22.63
N ASP A 170 -12.48 12.21 23.00
CA ASP A 170 -12.83 12.98 24.21
C ASP A 170 -14.17 13.70 24.06
N GLU A 171 -14.46 14.27 22.88
CA GLU A 171 -15.76 14.84 22.55
C GLU A 171 -16.88 13.79 22.67
N GLN A 172 -16.67 12.57 22.15
CA GLN A 172 -17.66 11.50 22.26
C GLN A 172 -17.85 11.02 23.70
N ARG A 173 -16.79 11.00 24.51
CA ARG A 173 -16.89 10.70 25.95
C ARG A 173 -17.60 11.78 26.74
N ALA A 174 -17.47 13.05 26.34
CA ALA A 174 -18.21 14.14 26.96
C ALA A 174 -19.72 14.02 26.70
N VAL A 175 -20.12 13.60 25.49
CA VAL A 175 -21.52 13.36 25.12
C VAL A 175 -22.07 12.08 25.76
N ASN A 176 -21.30 11.00 25.74
CA ASN A 176 -21.66 9.71 26.33
C ASN A 176 -20.52 9.19 27.21
N PRO A 177 -20.55 9.47 28.53
CA PRO A 177 -19.52 9.01 29.46
C PRO A 177 -19.38 7.49 29.58
N LYS A 178 -20.37 6.73 29.09
CA LYS A 178 -20.37 5.25 29.12
C LYS A 178 -19.95 4.62 27.79
N ILE A 179 -19.57 5.42 26.79
CA ILE A 179 -19.13 4.92 25.48
C ILE A 179 -17.97 3.93 25.65
N GLY A 180 -18.04 2.80 24.94
CA GLY A 180 -16.99 1.79 24.98
C GLY A 180 -15.69 2.31 24.34
N LYS A 181 -14.53 1.75 24.73
CA LYS A 181 -13.24 2.13 24.11
C LYS A 181 -13.21 1.90 22.60
N ILE A 182 -13.75 0.77 22.14
CA ILE A 182 -13.81 0.42 20.71
C ILE A 182 -14.79 1.34 19.99
N GLU A 183 -15.97 1.57 20.58
CA GLU A 183 -16.98 2.45 20.01
C GLU A 183 -16.47 3.90 19.85
N ALA A 184 -15.77 4.43 20.86
CA ALA A 184 -15.15 5.75 20.79
C ALA A 184 -14.04 5.82 19.71
N TRP A 185 -13.25 4.75 19.57
CA TRP A 185 -12.24 4.64 18.52
C TRP A 185 -12.88 4.64 17.13
N ASP A 186 -13.99 3.92 16.96
CA ASP A 186 -14.73 3.84 15.70
C ASP A 186 -15.34 5.20 15.31
N CYS A 187 -15.64 6.09 16.26
CA CYS A 187 -16.04 7.47 15.94
C CYS A 187 -14.94 8.26 15.20
N ALA A 188 -13.67 7.91 15.39
CA ALA A 188 -12.52 8.55 14.75
C ALA A 188 -12.00 7.78 13.51
N TRP A 189 -12.77 6.83 12.96
CA TRP A 189 -12.29 5.87 11.96
C TRP A 189 -11.59 6.51 10.74
N ARG A 190 -12.05 7.67 10.27
CA ARG A 190 -11.44 8.37 9.12
C ARG A 190 -10.01 8.80 9.42
N GLU A 191 -9.80 9.43 10.57
CA GLU A 191 -8.47 9.88 11.00
C GLU A 191 -7.58 8.70 11.35
N VAL A 192 -8.15 7.61 11.86
CA VAL A 192 -7.43 6.34 12.09
C VAL A 192 -6.87 5.76 10.79
N TYR A 193 -7.66 5.64 9.72
CA TYR A 193 -7.14 5.16 8.44
C TYR A 193 -6.18 6.16 7.79
N ARG A 194 -6.40 7.45 7.99
CA ARG A 194 -5.46 8.47 7.53
C ARG A 194 -4.11 8.38 8.23
N LEU A 195 -4.10 8.16 9.54
CA LEU A 195 -2.90 7.90 10.33
C LEU A 195 -2.19 6.63 9.82
N ALA A 196 -2.94 5.56 9.58
CA ALA A 196 -2.37 4.32 9.03
C ALA A 196 -1.71 4.54 7.66
N GLU A 197 -2.31 5.33 6.79
CA GLU A 197 -1.74 5.64 5.47
C GLU A 197 -0.45 6.46 5.57
N VAL A 198 -0.42 7.48 6.43
CA VAL A 198 0.79 8.28 6.70
C VAL A 198 1.91 7.39 7.24
N ILE A 199 1.60 6.49 8.18
CA ILE A 199 2.56 5.51 8.70
C ILE A 199 3.07 4.61 7.57
N CYS A 200 2.19 4.10 6.70
CA CYS A 200 2.60 3.26 5.58
C CYS A 200 3.59 3.98 4.66
N GLU A 201 3.29 5.21 4.26
CA GLU A 201 4.16 6.00 3.37
C GLU A 201 5.51 6.30 4.04
N ARG A 202 5.51 6.70 5.32
CA ARG A 202 6.74 6.93 6.08
C ARG A 202 7.60 5.67 6.17
N VAL A 203 7.01 4.56 6.60
CA VAL A 203 7.72 3.28 6.77
C VAL A 203 8.28 2.79 5.43
N MET A 204 7.52 2.96 4.34
CA MET A 204 8.01 2.69 2.98
C MET A 204 9.21 3.55 2.61
N HIS A 205 9.18 4.84 2.92
CA HIS A 205 10.27 5.77 2.64
C HIS A 205 11.54 5.42 3.44
N GLU A 206 11.41 5.14 4.74
CA GLU A 206 12.52 4.82 5.63
C GLU A 206 13.22 3.49 5.30
N HIS A 207 12.45 2.47 4.89
CA HIS A 207 12.96 1.12 4.63
C HIS A 207 13.29 0.88 3.14
N THR A 208 13.19 1.89 2.28
CA THR A 208 13.75 1.79 0.94
C THR A 208 15.24 2.13 1.03
N PRO A 209 16.18 1.22 0.66
CA PRO A 209 17.60 1.49 0.78
C PRO A 209 17.96 2.76 0.00
N SER A 210 18.69 3.66 0.66
CA SER A 210 19.16 4.94 0.13
C SER A 210 20.16 4.74 -1.02
N GLY A 211 19.69 4.26 -2.17
CA GLY A 211 20.37 4.37 -3.46
C GLY A 211 19.97 5.63 -4.23
N ALA A 212 18.92 6.34 -3.80
CA ALA A 212 18.40 7.54 -4.48
C ALA A 212 18.66 8.86 -3.72
N HIS A 213 19.12 8.80 -2.46
CA HIS A 213 19.22 9.99 -1.60
C HIS A 213 20.51 10.84 -1.80
N MET A 214 21.45 10.42 -2.65
CA MET A 214 22.64 11.21 -2.99
C MET A 214 22.45 12.19 -4.17
N ALA A 215 21.39 12.08 -4.98
CA ALA A 215 21.20 12.97 -6.12
C ALA A 215 20.47 14.28 -5.78
N ALA A 216 19.68 14.33 -4.71
CA ALA A 216 18.85 15.49 -4.36
C ALA A 216 19.50 16.47 -3.37
N ARG A 217 20.62 16.10 -2.73
CA ARG A 217 21.37 17.00 -1.81
C ARG A 217 22.46 17.84 -2.50
N SER A 218 22.61 17.72 -3.83
CA SER A 218 23.60 18.48 -4.61
C SER A 218 23.05 19.76 -5.26
N LYS A 219 21.80 20.15 -4.98
CA LYS A 219 21.24 21.44 -5.42
C LYS A 219 20.53 22.12 -4.25
N LEU A 220 21.35 22.57 -3.31
CA LEU A 220 21.08 23.80 -2.56
C LEU A 220 21.32 24.99 -3.49
#